data_AF-A0A6P6GHS6-F1
#
_entry.id   AF-A0A6P6GHS6-F1
#
_cell.length_a   1.000
_cell.length_b   1.000
_cell.length_c   1.000
_cell.angle_alpha   90.00
_cell.angle_beta   90.00
_cell.angle_gamma   90.00
#
_symmetry.space_group_name_H-M   'P 1'
#
loop_
_entity.id
_entity.type
_entity.pdbx_description
1 polymer ?
#
loop_
_entity_poly.entity_id
_entity_poly.type
_entity_poly.pdbx_seq_one_letter_code
_entity_poly.pdbx_strand_id
1 'polypeptide(L)'
;MEVLNHPGHNHNLHWYHRSDCDYSQLVSKKCNGCMQKISDGYVLVSWGIYRCPEKGCEFYLHSDCGNVGERSGYSEVDHSLHPQHPLTLQFNNPPKDNDKQTEFEFVCSFCQKTKTQSSSTDGCGFLLYCAKCPDFYLDFNCALKFEQNHELLLTRNQFHNSFHPHQNHILLPHAFSFLCDDEDDCRRCGLEIMDGDFIFRCNGDGCL
;
A
#
# COMPACT_ATOMS: atom_id res chain seq x y z
N MET A 1 -20.80 13.54 -17.41
CA MET A 1 -19.62 13.96 -16.64
C MET A 1 -19.58 13.06 -15.43
N GLU A 2 -18.55 12.23 -15.34
CA GLU A 2 -18.38 11.27 -14.25
C GLU A 2 -17.92 12.00 -12.99
N VAL A 3 -18.47 11.63 -11.85
CA VAL A 3 -18.27 12.28 -10.55
C VAL A 3 -17.83 11.23 -9.55
N LEU A 4 -16.70 11.49 -8.89
CA LEU A 4 -16.08 10.59 -7.92
C LEU A 4 -16.08 11.22 -6.52
N ASN A 5 -16.64 10.50 -5.55
CA ASN A 5 -16.55 10.83 -4.13
C ASN A 5 -15.35 10.11 -3.51
N HIS A 6 -14.18 10.72 -3.62
CA HIS A 6 -12.94 10.08 -3.17
C HIS A 6 -12.75 10.26 -1.66
N PRO A 7 -12.42 9.20 -0.88
CA PRO A 7 -12.22 9.30 0.58
C PRO A 7 -11.06 10.25 0.95
N GLY A 8 -10.17 10.50 -0.01
CA GLY A 8 -9.10 11.49 0.00
C GLY A 8 -9.53 12.96 0.11
N HIS A 9 -10.80 13.28 -0.09
CA HIS A 9 -11.23 14.64 -0.37
C HIS A 9 -12.69 14.89 0.03
N ASN A 10 -12.99 16.10 0.53
CA ASN A 10 -14.33 16.45 1.01
C ASN A 10 -15.22 17.12 -0.05
N HIS A 11 -14.77 17.20 -1.30
CA HIS A 11 -15.55 17.70 -2.42
C HIS A 11 -15.65 16.63 -3.51
N ASN A 12 -16.68 16.73 -4.32
CA ASN A 12 -16.86 15.85 -5.48
C ASN A 12 -15.76 16.12 -6.50
N LEU A 13 -15.06 15.08 -6.93
CA LEU A 13 -14.08 15.19 -8.00
C LEU A 13 -14.77 14.94 -9.33
N HIS A 14 -14.49 15.77 -10.32
CA HIS A 14 -15.03 15.63 -11.66
C HIS A 14 -13.97 15.02 -12.56
N TRP A 15 -14.37 14.04 -13.34
CA TRP A 15 -13.51 13.46 -14.37
C TRP A 15 -13.37 14.42 -15.54
N TYR A 16 -12.12 14.61 -15.97
CA TYR A 16 -11.80 15.34 -17.17
C TYR A 16 -11.01 14.46 -18.10
N HIS A 17 -11.55 14.30 -19.30
CA HIS A 17 -10.87 13.61 -20.37
C HIS A 17 -9.68 14.46 -20.86
N ARG A 18 -8.70 13.79 -21.45
CA ARG A 18 -7.51 14.44 -21.98
C ARG A 18 -7.80 15.56 -22.99
N SER A 19 -8.87 15.43 -23.77
CA SER A 19 -9.27 16.45 -24.74
C SER A 19 -9.78 17.74 -24.11
N ASP A 20 -10.22 17.68 -22.85
CA ASP A 20 -11.04 18.73 -22.24
C ASP A 20 -10.24 19.58 -21.24
N CYS A 21 -8.96 19.25 -21.04
CA CYS A 21 -8.07 19.94 -20.12
C CYS A 21 -7.00 20.73 -20.87
N ASP A 22 -6.80 21.98 -20.46
CA ASP A 22 -5.59 22.73 -20.77
C ASP A 22 -4.41 22.14 -19.99
N TYR A 23 -3.73 21.16 -20.60
CA TYR A 23 -2.63 20.43 -19.98
C TYR A 23 -1.48 21.33 -19.55
N SER A 24 -1.33 22.51 -20.14
CA SER A 24 -0.29 23.46 -19.76
C SER A 24 -0.38 23.84 -18.27
N GLN A 25 -1.60 23.85 -17.71
CA GLN A 25 -1.85 24.16 -16.31
C GLN A 25 -1.58 22.97 -15.36
N LEU A 26 -1.41 21.75 -15.90
CA LEU A 26 -1.26 20.51 -15.14
C LEU A 26 0.19 20.03 -15.03
N VAL A 27 1.12 20.57 -15.84
CA VAL A 27 2.53 20.11 -15.92
C VAL A 27 3.26 20.17 -14.56
N SER A 28 2.89 21.10 -13.69
CA SER A 28 3.48 21.25 -12.36
C SER A 28 2.65 20.61 -11.24
N LYS A 29 1.44 20.13 -11.53
CA LYS A 29 0.53 19.60 -10.52
C LYS A 29 0.88 18.14 -10.21
N LYS A 30 0.70 17.75 -8.95
CA LYS A 30 0.90 16.39 -8.46
C LYS A 30 -0.45 15.74 -8.18
N CYS A 31 -0.52 14.43 -8.41
CA CYS A 31 -1.60 13.60 -7.94
C CYS A 31 -1.57 13.53 -6.42
N ASN A 32 -2.64 13.89 -5.75
CA ASN A 32 -2.79 13.79 -4.30
C ASN A 32 -2.83 12.33 -3.81
N GLY A 33 -3.05 11.37 -4.71
CA GLY A 33 -3.08 9.93 -4.43
C GLY A 33 -1.68 9.33 -4.34
N CYS A 34 -0.91 9.41 -5.42
CA CYS A 34 0.42 8.78 -5.54
C CYS A 34 1.59 9.78 -5.47
N MET A 35 1.32 11.08 -5.33
CA MET A 35 2.30 12.18 -5.30
C MET A 35 3.19 12.32 -6.54
N GLN A 36 2.94 11.53 -7.59
CA GLN A 36 3.58 11.68 -8.89
C GLN A 36 2.93 12.84 -9.66
N LYS A 37 3.67 13.43 -10.61
CA LYS A 37 3.13 14.50 -11.46
C LYS A 37 1.92 14.00 -12.26
N ILE A 38 0.93 14.88 -12.45
CA ILE A 38 -0.24 14.59 -13.27
C ILE A 38 0.15 14.41 -14.75
N SER A 39 1.16 15.14 -15.20
CA SER A 39 1.72 15.04 -16.55
C SER A 39 3.22 15.26 -16.47
N ASP A 40 4.01 14.28 -16.92
CA ASP A 40 5.48 14.45 -17.07
C ASP A 40 5.88 14.80 -18.52
N GLY A 41 4.97 15.41 -19.28
CA GLY A 41 5.23 15.94 -20.63
C GLY A 41 5.40 14.90 -21.74
N TYR A 42 5.74 13.65 -21.42
CA TYR A 42 6.07 12.62 -22.42
C TYR A 42 5.48 11.23 -22.16
N VAL A 43 5.03 10.91 -20.94
CA VAL A 43 4.51 9.57 -20.63
C VAL A 43 3.03 9.64 -20.25
N LEU A 44 2.21 9.14 -21.16
CA LEU A 44 0.75 9.17 -21.16
C LEU A 44 0.15 8.03 -20.34
N VAL A 45 0.29 8.06 -19.02
CA VAL A 45 -0.16 6.91 -18.20
C VAL A 45 -1.63 7.01 -17.77
N SER A 46 -2.27 8.19 -17.83
CA SER A 46 -3.69 8.33 -17.42
C SER A 46 -4.56 8.87 -18.54
N TRP A 47 -5.66 8.14 -18.83
CA TRP A 47 -6.67 8.47 -19.83
C TRP A 47 -7.48 9.73 -19.48
N GLY A 48 -7.40 10.15 -18.22
CA GLY A 48 -8.00 11.37 -17.70
C GLY A 48 -7.53 11.63 -16.28
N ILE A 49 -8.04 12.72 -15.72
CA ILE A 49 -7.77 13.10 -14.34
C ILE A 49 -9.08 13.36 -13.62
N TYR A 50 -9.07 13.15 -12.31
CA TYR A 50 -10.10 13.67 -11.44
C TYR A 50 -9.59 14.98 -10.83
N ARG A 51 -10.36 16.05 -10.90
CA ARG A 51 -10.04 17.30 -10.20
C ARG A 51 -11.26 17.86 -9.49
N CYS A 52 -11.01 18.57 -8.40
CA CYS A 52 -12.04 19.31 -7.70
C CYS A 52 -12.46 20.57 -8.49
N PRO A 53 -13.76 20.82 -8.74
CA PRO A 53 -14.21 22.03 -9.41
C PRO A 53 -14.28 23.25 -8.49
N GLU A 54 -14.18 23.07 -7.17
CA GLU A 54 -14.29 24.15 -6.20
C GLU A 54 -13.16 25.19 -6.35
N LYS A 55 -13.55 26.46 -6.35
CA LYS A 55 -12.61 27.56 -6.58
C LYS A 55 -11.55 27.60 -5.46
N GLY A 56 -10.28 27.48 -5.85
CA GLY A 56 -9.14 27.48 -4.93
C GLY A 56 -8.76 26.10 -4.39
N CYS A 57 -9.48 25.04 -4.78
CA CYS A 57 -9.13 23.69 -4.39
C CYS A 57 -8.18 23.04 -5.41
N GLU A 58 -6.94 22.81 -5.01
CA GLU A 58 -5.91 22.19 -5.88
C GLU A 58 -5.79 20.68 -5.65
N PHE A 59 -6.92 19.97 -5.65
CA PHE A 59 -6.94 18.51 -5.50
C PHE A 59 -7.06 17.81 -6.85
N TYR A 60 -6.07 16.98 -7.18
CA TYR A 60 -5.97 16.24 -8.44
C TYR A 60 -5.67 14.78 -8.18
N LEU A 61 -6.29 13.87 -8.91
CA LEU A 61 -5.92 12.46 -8.94
C LEU A 61 -5.72 12.01 -10.38
N HIS A 62 -4.78 11.11 -10.60
CA HIS A 62 -4.81 10.27 -11.80
C HIS A 62 -6.11 9.48 -11.82
N SER A 63 -6.63 9.17 -13.01
CA SER A 63 -7.79 8.28 -13.16
C SER A 63 -7.65 7.00 -12.33
N ASP A 64 -6.45 6.40 -12.36
CA ASP A 64 -6.17 5.14 -11.67
C ASP A 64 -6.15 5.32 -10.16
N CYS A 65 -5.66 6.47 -9.66
CA CYS A 65 -5.70 6.81 -8.24
C CYS A 65 -7.11 7.14 -7.75
N GLY A 66 -7.96 7.71 -8.61
CA GLY A 66 -9.36 7.96 -8.26
C GLY A 66 -10.20 6.69 -8.22
N ASN A 67 -9.95 5.77 -9.15
CA ASN A 67 -10.74 4.55 -9.33
C ASN A 67 -10.36 3.41 -8.38
N VAL A 68 -9.42 3.62 -7.44
CA VAL A 68 -9.00 2.60 -6.46
C VAL A 68 -10.18 2.15 -5.59
N GLY A 69 -11.17 3.02 -5.35
CA GLY A 69 -12.39 2.65 -4.62
C GLY A 69 -13.49 1.99 -5.47
N GLU A 70 -13.57 2.29 -6.76
CA GLU A 70 -14.69 1.84 -7.62
C GLU A 70 -14.45 0.49 -8.30
N ARG A 71 -13.22 0.15 -8.66
CA ARG A 71 -12.94 -1.14 -9.34
C ARG A 71 -13.08 -2.36 -8.43
N SER A 72 -13.03 -2.20 -7.12
CA SER A 72 -13.06 -3.31 -6.16
C SER A 72 -14.37 -3.43 -5.37
N GLY A 73 -15.26 -2.43 -5.38
CA GLY A 73 -16.47 -2.42 -4.54
C GLY A 73 -16.21 -2.47 -3.03
N TYR A 74 -14.93 -2.51 -2.63
CA TYR A 74 -14.43 -2.58 -1.28
C TYR A 74 -13.18 -1.70 -1.20
N SER A 75 -12.98 -1.06 -0.04
CA SER A 75 -11.70 -0.51 0.40
C SER A 75 -10.59 -1.56 0.49
N GLU A 76 -10.91 -2.84 0.27
CA GLU A 76 -10.06 -4.00 0.42
C GLU A 76 -9.38 -4.38 -0.91
N VAL A 77 -8.07 -4.62 -0.87
CA VAL A 77 -7.21 -4.96 -2.01
C VAL A 77 -6.41 -6.21 -1.67
N ASP A 78 -6.52 -7.26 -2.48
CA ASP A 78 -5.63 -8.41 -2.41
C ASP A 78 -4.22 -7.98 -2.82
N HIS A 79 -3.25 -8.08 -1.91
CA HIS A 79 -1.88 -7.63 -2.16
C HIS A 79 -0.89 -8.78 -2.03
N SER A 80 0.03 -8.90 -2.98
CA SER A 80 0.96 -10.03 -3.08
C SER A 80 1.90 -10.17 -1.86
N LEU A 81 2.21 -9.07 -1.16
CA LEU A 81 2.93 -9.09 0.14
C LEU A 81 2.11 -9.62 1.33
N HIS A 82 0.78 -9.70 1.20
CA HIS A 82 -0.12 -10.17 2.25
C HIS A 82 -1.27 -10.99 1.66
N PRO A 83 -0.98 -12.18 1.11
CA PRO A 83 -1.97 -12.97 0.36
C PRO A 83 -3.06 -13.60 1.26
N GLN A 84 -2.89 -13.60 2.58
CA GLN A 84 -3.82 -14.28 3.50
C GLN A 84 -5.12 -13.51 3.71
N HIS A 85 -5.04 -12.18 3.68
CA HIS A 85 -6.16 -11.29 3.95
C HIS A 85 -6.07 -10.08 3.04
N PRO A 86 -7.20 -9.53 2.58
CA PRO A 86 -7.16 -8.32 1.81
C PRO A 86 -6.79 -7.12 2.68
N LEU A 87 -6.13 -6.13 2.08
CA LEU A 87 -5.70 -4.91 2.75
C LEU A 87 -6.70 -3.79 2.54
N THR A 88 -7.10 -3.14 3.61
CA THR A 88 -7.95 -1.95 3.57
C THR A 88 -7.14 -0.69 3.29
N LEU A 89 -7.48 0.04 2.24
CA LEU A 89 -6.97 1.37 1.96
C LEU A 89 -7.58 2.38 2.92
N GLN A 90 -6.73 3.03 3.70
CA GLN A 90 -7.10 4.10 4.60
C GLN A 90 -6.45 5.41 4.14
N PHE A 91 -7.29 6.41 3.90
CA PHE A 91 -6.83 7.78 3.76
C PHE A 91 -6.96 8.51 5.09
N ASN A 92 -5.93 9.27 5.47
CA ASN A 92 -6.06 10.18 6.60
C ASN A 92 -6.37 11.58 6.11
N ASN A 93 -7.61 12.01 6.34
CA ASN A 93 -7.91 13.42 6.32
C ASN A 93 -7.80 13.93 7.77
N PRO A 94 -7.00 14.97 8.06
CA PRO A 94 -7.18 15.69 9.31
C PRO A 94 -8.64 16.12 9.44
N PRO A 95 -9.34 15.83 10.56
CA PRO A 95 -10.55 16.58 10.86
C PRO A 95 -10.18 18.07 10.84
N LYS A 96 -11.01 18.90 10.18
CA LYS A 96 -10.75 20.33 10.00
C LYS A 96 -10.79 21.14 11.30
N ASP A 97 -11.16 20.51 12.41
CA ASP A 97 -11.33 21.16 13.70
C ASP A 97 -10.10 20.93 14.59
N ASN A 98 -9.70 22.00 15.28
CA ASN A 98 -8.46 22.20 16.04
C ASN A 98 -8.18 21.20 17.20
N ASP A 99 -8.79 20.02 17.20
CA ASP A 99 -8.44 18.97 18.14
C ASP A 99 -7.09 18.37 17.77
N LYS A 100 -6.18 18.41 18.75
CA LYS A 100 -4.79 18.00 18.65
C LYS A 100 -4.70 16.60 18.03
N GLN A 101 -4.32 16.55 16.76
CA GLN A 101 -4.04 15.31 16.05
C GLN A 101 -2.97 14.52 16.79
N THR A 102 -3.29 13.29 17.18
CA THR A 102 -2.28 12.27 17.40
C THR A 102 -1.79 11.83 16.03
N GLU A 103 -0.57 12.22 15.67
CA GLU A 103 0.11 11.66 14.50
C GLU A 103 0.14 10.14 14.65
N PHE A 104 -0.49 9.43 13.71
CA PHE A 104 -0.41 7.97 13.68
C PHE A 104 0.91 7.59 13.02
N GLU A 105 1.78 6.97 13.80
CA GLU A 105 3.01 6.36 13.32
C GLU A 105 2.78 4.87 13.09
N PHE A 106 3.26 4.36 11.96
CA PHE A 106 3.25 2.93 11.68
C PHE A 106 4.58 2.49 11.07
N VAL A 107 4.91 1.22 11.22
CA VAL A 107 6.08 0.62 10.56
C VAL A 107 5.60 -0.04 9.27
N CYS A 108 6.11 0.41 8.13
CA CYS A 108 5.75 -0.19 6.84
C CYS A 108 6.36 -1.60 6.72
N SER A 109 5.52 -2.63 6.62
CA SER A 109 5.91 -4.04 6.53
C SER A 109 6.80 -4.38 5.32
N PHE A 110 6.84 -3.52 4.29
CA PHE A 110 7.74 -3.69 3.16
C PHE A 110 9.13 -3.07 3.38
N CYS A 111 9.20 -1.77 3.71
CA CYS A 111 10.48 -1.06 3.80
C CYS A 111 11.06 -0.97 5.22
N GLN A 112 10.31 -1.43 6.23
CA GLN A 112 10.67 -1.45 7.65
C GLN A 112 11.01 -0.08 8.24
N LYS A 113 10.58 1.00 7.58
CA LYS A 113 10.74 2.37 8.08
C LYS A 113 9.47 2.79 8.79
N THR A 114 9.62 3.50 9.91
CA THR A 114 8.53 4.24 10.54
C THR A 114 8.05 5.33 9.59
N LYS A 115 6.73 5.41 9.43
CA LYS A 115 6.03 6.37 8.60
C LYS A 115 5.05 7.11 9.49
N THR A 116 5.10 8.42 9.41
CA THR A 116 4.05 9.28 9.96
C THR A 116 2.99 9.48 8.88
N GLN A 117 1.73 9.32 9.26
CA GLN A 117 0.61 9.54 8.35
C GLN A 117 0.50 11.02 7.91
N SER A 118 1.18 11.95 8.59
CA SER A 118 1.18 13.40 8.37
C SER A 118 2.35 13.94 7.51
N SER A 119 3.38 13.13 7.20
CA SER A 119 4.59 13.60 6.51
C SER A 119 4.33 13.86 5.02
N SER A 120 3.81 15.07 4.76
CA SER A 120 3.60 15.66 3.44
C SER A 120 4.90 15.86 2.65
N THR A 121 6.06 15.70 3.27
CA THR A 121 7.36 15.88 2.62
C THR A 121 7.83 14.63 1.86
N ASP A 122 7.42 13.41 2.26
CA ASP A 122 7.94 12.16 1.67
C ASP A 122 6.89 11.06 1.41
N GLY A 123 5.61 11.23 1.77
CA GLY A 123 4.62 10.15 1.72
C GLY A 123 3.23 10.58 1.30
N CYS A 124 2.57 9.72 0.52
CA CYS A 124 1.14 9.82 0.23
C CYS A 124 0.36 9.64 1.54
N GLY A 125 -0.73 10.39 1.75
CA GLY A 125 -1.61 10.27 2.94
C GLY A 125 -2.43 8.96 3.01
N PHE A 126 -2.00 7.94 2.26
CA PHE A 126 -2.67 6.65 2.13
C PHE A 126 -1.78 5.56 2.71
N LEU A 127 -2.39 4.68 3.48
CA LEU A 127 -1.80 3.42 3.90
C LEU A 127 -2.77 2.28 3.58
N LEU A 128 -2.22 1.09 3.43
CA LEU A 128 -2.95 -0.16 3.36
C LEU A 128 -2.73 -0.88 4.70
N TYR A 129 -3.79 -1.36 5.34
CA TYR A 129 -3.67 -2.13 6.58
C TYR A 129 -4.52 -3.40 6.54
N CYS A 130 -4.16 -4.41 7.30
CA CYS A 130 -4.99 -5.60 7.44
C CYS A 130 -5.83 -5.53 8.73
N ALA A 131 -7.15 -5.58 8.62
CA ALA A 131 -8.02 -5.59 9.79
C ALA A 131 -7.86 -6.87 10.66
N LYS A 132 -7.33 -7.95 10.08
CA LYS A 132 -7.10 -9.24 10.76
C LYS A 132 -5.67 -9.43 11.25
N CYS A 133 -4.72 -8.61 10.80
CA CYS A 133 -3.32 -8.66 11.19
C CYS A 133 -2.89 -7.27 11.70
N PRO A 134 -2.99 -7.01 13.01
CA PRO A 134 -2.90 -5.67 13.59
C PRO A 134 -1.56 -4.98 13.39
N ASP A 135 -0.51 -5.72 13.03
CA ASP A 135 0.85 -5.22 12.78
C ASP A 135 1.21 -5.16 11.30
N PHE A 136 0.27 -5.46 10.40
CA PHE A 136 0.50 -5.37 8.96
C PHE A 136 0.02 -4.03 8.42
N TYR A 137 0.98 -3.15 8.14
CA TYR A 137 0.77 -1.86 7.50
C TYR A 137 1.68 -1.70 6.30
N LEU A 138 1.15 -1.19 5.21
CA LEU A 138 1.89 -0.98 3.99
C LEU A 138 1.69 0.46 3.53
N ASP A 139 2.78 1.20 3.50
CA ASP A 139 2.82 2.52 2.87
C ASP A 139 2.39 2.38 1.40
N PHE A 140 1.47 3.23 0.95
CA PHE A 140 0.88 3.07 -0.38
C PHE A 140 1.92 3.14 -1.51
N ASN A 141 2.95 3.98 -1.38
CA ASN A 141 4.03 4.04 -2.37
C ASN A 141 4.90 2.77 -2.34
N CYS A 142 5.11 2.20 -1.16
CA CYS A 142 5.77 0.91 -1.02
C CYS A 142 4.97 -0.22 -1.68
N ALA A 143 3.64 -0.22 -1.52
CA ALA A 143 2.75 -1.16 -2.22
C ALA A 143 2.87 -1.03 -3.75
N LEU A 144 2.74 0.19 -4.27
CA LEU A 144 2.87 0.45 -5.71
C LEU A 144 4.25 0.05 -6.24
N LYS A 145 5.31 0.40 -5.51
CA LYS A 145 6.67 0.04 -5.89
C LYS A 145 6.88 -1.47 -5.91
N PHE A 146 6.25 -2.19 -4.98
CA PHE A 146 6.27 -3.64 -4.95
C PHE A 146 5.62 -4.21 -6.21
N GLU A 147 4.38 -3.80 -6.50
CA GLU A 147 3.63 -4.27 -7.68
C GLU A 147 4.34 -3.96 -9.00
N GLN A 148 4.92 -2.76 -9.13
CA GLN A 148 5.69 -2.36 -10.33
C GLN A 148 6.98 -3.15 -10.55
N ASN A 149 7.56 -3.72 -9.47
CA ASN A 149 8.83 -4.44 -9.52
C ASN A 149 8.66 -5.87 -9.00
N HIS A 150 7.46 -6.42 -9.06
CA HIS A 150 7.07 -7.64 -8.36
C HIS A 150 8.02 -8.81 -8.66
N GLU A 151 8.34 -9.01 -9.94
CA GLU A 151 9.26 -10.07 -10.39
C GLU A 151 10.70 -9.88 -9.86
N LEU A 152 11.19 -8.65 -9.83
CA LEU A 152 12.55 -8.32 -9.36
C LEU A 152 12.68 -8.36 -7.84
N LEU A 153 11.60 -8.05 -7.12
CA LEU A 153 11.57 -8.03 -5.67
C LEU A 153 11.33 -9.41 -5.09
N LEU A 154 10.51 -10.25 -5.73
CA LEU A 154 10.39 -11.66 -5.36
C LEU A 154 11.71 -12.40 -5.59
N THR A 155 12.44 -12.12 -6.67
CA THR A 155 13.76 -12.75 -6.91
C THR A 155 14.86 -12.24 -5.98
N ARG A 156 14.80 -10.99 -5.50
CA ARG A 156 15.74 -10.46 -4.49
C ARG A 156 15.40 -10.84 -3.05
N ASN A 157 14.11 -10.97 -2.73
CA ASN A 157 13.63 -11.37 -1.40
C ASN A 157 13.36 -12.88 -1.29
N GLN A 158 13.63 -13.64 -2.35
CA GLN A 158 14.09 -15.03 -2.21
C GLN A 158 15.36 -14.99 -1.38
N PHE A 159 15.20 -15.07 -0.06
CA PHE A 159 16.30 -15.36 0.84
C PHE A 159 17.03 -16.57 0.25
N HIS A 160 18.29 -16.38 -0.16
CA HIS A 160 19.21 -17.50 -0.36
C HIS A 160 19.36 -18.16 1.00
N ASN A 161 18.46 -19.10 1.26
CA ASN A 161 18.35 -19.76 2.53
C ASN A 161 19.42 -20.84 2.53
N SER A 162 20.54 -20.62 3.19
CA SER A 162 21.68 -21.55 3.22
C SER A 162 21.33 -22.91 3.84
N PHE A 163 20.11 -23.07 4.37
CA PHE A 163 19.61 -24.28 4.99
C PHE A 163 19.21 -25.31 3.92
N HIS A 164 19.91 -26.45 3.94
CA HIS A 164 19.89 -27.49 2.91
C HIS A 164 18.52 -28.06 2.47
N PRO A 165 17.42 -28.04 3.26
CA PRO A 165 16.11 -28.47 2.74
C PRO A 165 15.28 -27.34 2.11
N HIS A 166 15.68 -26.06 2.22
CA HIS A 166 14.87 -24.92 1.75
C HIS A 166 15.61 -24.00 0.76
N GLN A 167 16.76 -24.42 0.23
CA GLN A 167 17.57 -23.61 -0.70
C GLN A 167 16.81 -23.17 -1.96
N ASN A 168 15.77 -23.90 -2.35
CA ASN A 168 14.94 -23.61 -3.52
C ASN A 168 13.52 -23.17 -3.18
N HIS A 169 13.20 -22.94 -1.90
CA HIS A 169 11.84 -22.68 -1.46
C HIS A 169 11.66 -21.21 -1.07
N ILE A 170 10.59 -20.61 -1.58
CA ILE A 170 10.19 -19.26 -1.18
C ILE A 170 9.64 -19.35 0.24
N LEU A 171 10.29 -18.63 1.16
CA LEU A 171 9.76 -18.45 2.50
C LEU A 171 8.82 -17.24 2.53
N LEU A 172 7.66 -17.41 3.14
CA LEU A 172 6.70 -16.34 3.34
C LEU A 172 6.55 -16.07 4.85
N PRO A 173 6.38 -14.80 5.26
CA PRO A 173 6.12 -14.46 6.64
C PRO A 173 4.76 -15.04 7.08
N HIS A 174 4.72 -15.58 8.29
CA HIS A 174 3.56 -16.19 8.92
C HIS A 174 3.55 -15.86 10.41
N ALA A 175 2.38 -15.50 10.95
CA ALA A 175 2.21 -15.40 12.40
C ALA A 175 2.07 -16.83 12.95
N PHE A 176 2.93 -17.20 13.89
CA PHE A 176 2.88 -18.50 14.54
C PHE A 176 1.70 -18.51 15.53
N SER A 177 0.93 -19.61 15.54
CA SER A 177 -0.18 -19.78 16.47
C SER A 177 -0.23 -21.22 16.98
N PHE A 178 -0.31 -21.39 18.30
CA PHE A 178 -0.31 -22.71 18.99
C PHE A 178 -1.60 -23.53 18.82
N LEU A 179 -2.38 -23.32 17.75
CA LEU A 179 -3.57 -24.15 17.50
C LEU A 179 -3.22 -25.61 17.12
N CYS A 180 -1.92 -25.94 17.02
CA CYS A 180 -1.38 -27.29 16.91
C CYS A 180 -0.39 -27.52 18.06
N ASP A 181 -0.51 -28.63 18.80
CA ASP A 181 0.21 -28.98 20.05
C ASP A 181 1.75 -29.21 19.89
N ASP A 182 2.41 -28.58 18.92
CA ASP A 182 3.83 -28.76 18.68
C ASP A 182 4.61 -27.54 19.21
N GLU A 183 5.46 -27.77 20.22
CA GLU A 183 6.53 -26.83 20.61
C GLU A 183 7.52 -26.73 19.45
N ASP A 184 7.55 -25.60 18.75
CA ASP A 184 8.44 -25.37 17.62
C ASP A 184 9.58 -24.42 18.04
N ASP A 185 10.82 -24.89 17.95
CA ASP A 185 12.00 -24.05 18.06
C ASP A 185 12.42 -23.54 16.68
N CYS A 186 12.95 -22.32 16.62
CA CYS A 186 13.57 -21.81 15.41
C CYS A 186 14.76 -22.68 15.02
N ARG A 187 14.63 -23.47 13.94
CA ARG A 187 15.67 -24.41 13.46
C ARG A 187 17.05 -23.79 13.19
N ARG A 188 17.14 -22.46 13.09
CA ARG A 188 18.41 -21.74 12.89
C ARG A 188 19.16 -21.47 14.20
N CYS A 189 18.46 -21.09 15.27
CA CYS A 189 19.09 -20.62 16.51
C CYS A 189 18.67 -21.41 17.76
N GLY A 190 17.71 -22.33 17.64
CA GLY A 190 17.18 -23.14 18.74
C GLY A 190 16.47 -22.31 19.81
N LEU A 191 15.98 -21.12 19.44
CA LEU A 191 15.15 -20.32 20.34
C LEU A 191 13.70 -20.76 20.18
N GLU A 192 13.03 -20.91 21.32
CA GLU A 192 11.60 -21.18 21.42
C GLU A 192 10.80 -20.11 20.66
N ILE A 193 9.85 -20.55 19.83
CA ILE A 193 8.92 -19.68 19.12
C ILE A 193 7.66 -19.54 19.97
N MET A 194 7.30 -18.30 20.29
CA MET A 194 6.15 -17.99 21.13
C MET A 194 4.88 -17.73 20.29
N ASP A 195 3.71 -17.77 20.93
CA ASP A 195 2.43 -17.47 20.28
C ASP A 195 2.46 -16.03 19.77
N GLY A 196 2.11 -15.85 18.50
CA GLY A 196 2.15 -14.54 17.86
C GLY A 196 3.51 -14.12 17.32
N ASP A 197 4.57 -14.93 17.48
CA ASP A 197 5.86 -14.65 16.84
C ASP A 197 5.74 -14.75 15.31
N PHE A 198 6.45 -13.86 14.62
CA PHE A 198 6.51 -13.88 13.15
C PHE A 198 7.63 -14.81 12.69
N ILE A 199 7.26 -15.89 12.00
CA ILE A 199 8.19 -16.86 11.43
C ILE A 199 8.11 -16.85 9.91
N PHE A 200 9.21 -17.22 9.26
CA PHE A 200 9.24 -17.41 7.82
C PHE A 200 9.03 -18.90 7.51
N ARG A 201 7.85 -19.25 6.99
CA ARG A 201 7.48 -20.64 6.72
C ARG A 201 7.69 -20.98 5.24
N CYS A 202 8.20 -22.19 4.99
CA CYS A 202 8.23 -22.77 3.65
C CYS A 202 6.82 -23.31 3.30
N ASN A 203 6.26 -22.90 2.16
CA ASN A 203 4.98 -23.40 1.67
C ASN A 203 5.12 -24.44 0.52
N GLY A 204 6.31 -25.04 0.34
CA GLY A 204 6.56 -26.04 -0.70
C GLY A 204 6.14 -27.46 -0.27
N ASP A 205 5.67 -28.28 -1.21
CA ASP A 205 5.39 -29.70 -0.97
C ASP A 205 6.66 -30.43 -0.47
N GLY A 206 6.54 -31.11 0.68
CA GLY A 206 7.67 -31.78 1.35
C GLY A 206 8.39 -30.94 2.43
N CYS A 207 7.91 -29.73 2.73
CA CYS A 207 8.32 -28.93 3.88
C CYS A 207 7.41 -29.19 5.10
N LEU A 208 7.55 -30.35 5.75
CA LEU A 208 7.03 -30.60 7.10
C LEU A 208 8.24 -30.78 8.04
#